data_AF-A0A179SGJ5-F1
#
_entry.id   AF-A0A179SGJ5-F1
#
_cell.length_a   1.000
_cell.length_b   1.000
_cell.length_c   1.000
_cell.angle_alpha   90.00
_cell.angle_beta   90.00
_cell.angle_gamma   90.00
#
_symmetry.space_group_name_H-M   'P 1'
#
loop_
_entity.id
_entity.type
_entity.pdbx_description
1 polymer ?
#
loop_
_entity_poly.entity_id
_entity_poly.type
_entity_poly.pdbx_seq_one_letter_code
_entity_poly.pdbx_strand_id
1 'polypeptide(L)' 'MRRTLLILALLAPTAVLAQGAPGQGRSDGRPACEAKADRSGITGDNRATYLRECEAGERLVRGDAPR' A
#
# COMPACT_ATOMS: atom_id res chain seq x y z
N MET A 1 -28.80 -48.66 -5.59
CA MET A 1 -29.03 -47.24 -5.94
C MET A 1 -28.93 -46.38 -4.67
N ARG A 2 -27.72 -46.00 -4.24
CA ARG A 2 -27.55 -45.15 -3.04
C ARG A 2 -26.16 -44.49 -2.94
N ARG A 3 -25.49 -44.27 -4.08
CA ARG A 3 -24.11 -43.72 -4.13
C ARG A 3 -23.98 -42.48 -5.01
N THR A 4 -25.10 -41.89 -5.45
CA THR A 4 -25.12 -40.81 -6.45
C THR A 4 -25.39 -39.42 -5.86
N LEU A 5 -25.22 -39.24 -4.54
CA LEU A 5 -25.58 -37.99 -3.84
C LEU A 5 -24.39 -37.38 -3.08
N LEU A 6 -23.16 -37.50 -3.59
CA LEU A 6 -21.97 -36.89 -2.96
C LEU A 6 -21.08 -36.11 -3.95
N ILE A 7 -21.65 -35.59 -5.05
CA ILE A 7 -20.89 -34.79 -6.04
C ILE A 7 -21.62 -33.50 -6.41
N LEU A 8 -22.27 -32.85 -5.43
CA LEU A 8 -22.94 -31.56 -5.62
C LEU A 8 -22.43 -30.46 -4.68
N ALA A 9 -21.29 -30.67 -4.02
CA ALA A 9 -20.72 -29.74 -3.05
C ALA A 9 -19.43 -29.03 -3.51
N LEU A 10 -19.03 -29.14 -4.78
CA LEU A 10 -17.75 -28.59 -5.27
C LEU A 10 -17.85 -27.26 -6.05
N LEU A 11 -19.04 -26.67 -6.20
CA LEU A 11 -19.17 -25.31 -6.75
C LEU A 11 -19.52 -24.30 -5.66
N ALA A 12 -18.69 -24.21 -4.64
CA ALA A 12 -18.56 -22.96 -3.92
C ALA A 12 -17.57 -22.10 -4.72
N PRO A 13 -18.00 -21.03 -5.42
CA PRO A 13 -17.05 -20.03 -5.87
C PRO A 13 -16.39 -19.51 -4.60
N THR A 14 -15.13 -19.88 -4.36
CA THR A 14 -14.28 -19.12 -3.47
C THR A 14 -14.22 -17.74 -4.10
N ALA A 15 -15.12 -16.86 -3.68
CA ALA A 15 -14.92 -15.44 -3.78
C ALA A 15 -13.59 -15.23 -3.06
N VAL A 16 -12.51 -15.21 -3.85
CA VAL A 16 -11.28 -14.56 -3.47
C VAL A 16 -11.76 -13.16 -3.14
N LEU A 17 -12.04 -12.94 -1.86
CA LEU A 17 -11.89 -11.65 -1.25
C LEU A 17 -10.47 -11.30 -1.65
N ALA A 18 -10.36 -10.51 -2.72
CA ALA A 18 -9.21 -9.68 -2.91
C ALA A 18 -9.07 -9.01 -1.56
N GLN A 19 -8.14 -9.54 -0.77
CA GLN A 19 -7.63 -8.91 0.41
C GLN A 19 -6.99 -7.68 -0.18
N GLY A 20 -7.82 -6.67 -0.43
CA GLY A 20 -7.36 -5.31 -0.53
C GLY A 20 -6.68 -5.12 0.79
N ALA A 21 -5.37 -5.39 0.80
CA ALA A 21 -4.47 -4.81 1.76
C ALA A 21 -5.00 -3.38 1.94
N PRO A 22 -5.31 -2.97 3.18
CA PRO A 22 -5.97 -1.70 3.42
C PRO A 22 -5.19 -0.70 2.59
N GLY A 23 -5.87 -0.03 1.65
CA GLY A 23 -5.21 0.79 0.66
C GLY A 23 -4.37 1.84 1.38
N GLN A 24 -3.09 1.53 1.63
CA GLN A 24 -2.07 2.44 2.14
C GLN A 24 -1.58 3.35 1.01
N GLY A 25 -2.47 3.63 0.06
CA GLY A 25 -2.27 4.44 -1.13
C GLY A 25 -2.68 5.89 -0.91
N ARG A 26 -3.00 6.31 0.32
CA ARG A 26 -3.28 7.72 0.60
C ARG A 26 -2.32 8.26 1.66
N SER A 27 -1.21 8.75 1.14
CA SER A 27 -0.40 9.81 1.76
C SER A 27 0.44 9.49 2.99
N ASP A 28 0.54 8.27 3.53
CA ASP A 28 1.38 8.00 4.72
C ASP A 28 2.86 8.42 4.58
N GLY A 29 3.40 8.49 3.36
CA GLY A 29 4.77 8.98 3.13
C GLY A 29 4.94 10.48 3.44
N ARG A 30 3.91 11.31 3.20
CA ARG A 30 3.97 12.76 3.39
C ARG A 30 4.15 13.15 4.87
N PRO A 31 3.33 12.67 5.83
CA PRO A 31 3.53 12.96 7.26
C PRO A 31 4.89 12.48 7.78
N ALA A 32 5.37 11.33 7.32
CA ALA A 32 6.68 10.80 7.72
C ALA A 32 7.83 11.72 7.23
N CYS A 33 7.74 12.19 5.98
CA CYS A 33 8.68 13.13 5.39
C CYS A 33 8.61 14.52 6.05
N GLU A 34 7.42 15.03 6.37
CA GLU A 34 7.26 16.30 7.10
C GLU A 34 7.89 16.22 8.48
N ALA A 35 7.59 15.17 9.26
CA ALA A 35 8.16 14.98 10.59
C ALA A 35 9.70 14.83 10.54
N LYS A 36 10.24 14.21 9.48
CA LYS A 36 11.68 14.07 9.29
C LYS A 36 12.32 15.41 8.91
N ALA A 37 11.68 16.20 8.04
CA ALA A 37 12.12 17.56 7.72
C ALA A 37 12.16 18.44 8.98
N ASP A 38 11.13 18.37 9.84
CA ASP A 38 11.05 19.15 11.08
C ASP A 38 12.16 18.76 12.07
N ARG A 39 12.36 17.46 12.31
CA ARG A 39 13.45 16.97 13.19
C ARG A 39 14.83 17.35 12.67
N SER A 40 15.00 17.45 11.36
CA SER A 40 16.26 17.83 10.71
C SER A 40 16.42 19.34 10.51
N GLY A 41 15.45 20.16 10.94
CA GLY A 41 15.49 21.62 10.77
C GLY A 41 15.43 22.08 9.31
N ILE A 42 14.90 21.25 8.40
CA ILE A 42 14.79 21.58 6.98
C ILE A 42 13.57 22.49 6.76
N THR A 43 13.86 23.73 6.39
CA THR A 43 12.87 24.80 6.22
C THR A 43 13.09 25.53 4.89
N GLY A 44 12.16 26.42 4.54
CA GLY A 44 12.24 27.22 3.31
C GLY A 44 12.23 26.38 2.04
N ASP A 45 12.94 26.83 1.00
CA ASP A 45 12.97 26.19 -0.31
C ASP A 45 13.53 24.76 -0.29
N ASN A 46 14.45 24.50 0.65
CA ASN A 46 15.02 23.17 0.84
C ASN A 46 13.97 22.14 1.30
N ARG A 47 12.91 22.60 1.99
CA ARG A 47 11.82 21.73 2.44
C ARG A 47 11.04 21.15 1.27
N ALA A 48 10.73 21.95 0.26
CA ALA A 48 9.97 21.48 -0.91
C ALA A 48 10.75 20.40 -1.68
N THR A 49 12.05 20.62 -1.89
CA THR A 49 12.92 19.62 -2.52
C THR A 49 13.02 18.36 -1.66
N TYR A 50 13.26 18.51 -0.37
CA TYR A 50 13.34 17.38 0.55
C TYR A 50 12.07 16.51 0.55
N LEU A 51 10.90 17.13 0.60
CA LEU A 51 9.63 16.40 0.60
C LEU A 51 9.43 15.60 -0.69
N ARG A 52 9.75 16.17 -1.86
CA ARG A 52 9.66 15.45 -3.15
C ARG A 52 10.54 14.21 -3.17
N GLU A 53 11.81 14.35 -2.79
CA GLU A 53 12.76 13.24 -2.81
C GLU A 53 12.42 12.18 -1.74
N CYS A 54 11.99 12.62 -0.56
CA CYS A 54 11.57 11.73 0.51
C CYS A 54 10.33 10.93 0.12
N GLU A 55 9.29 11.58 -0.43
CA GLU A 55 8.08 10.91 -0.91
C GLU A 55 8.38 9.92 -2.05
N ALA A 56 9.27 10.30 -2.97
CA ALA A 56 9.72 9.40 -4.02
C ALA A 56 10.40 8.15 -3.44
N GLY A 57 11.28 8.32 -2.44
CA GLY A 57 11.93 7.23 -1.71
C GLY A 57 10.94 6.33 -0.96
N GLU A 58 9.98 6.92 -0.24
CA GLU A 58 8.92 6.19 0.47
C GLU A 58 8.07 5.33 -0.49
N ARG A 59 7.82 5.83 -1.71
CA ARG A 59 7.11 5.09 -2.76
C ARG A 59 7.91 3.89 -3.28
N LEU A 60 9.24 4.01 -3.39
CA LEU A 60 10.12 2.89 -3.74
C LEU A 60 10.11 1.81 -2.65
N VAL A 61 10.21 2.21 -1.37
CA VAL A 61 10.18 1.31 -0.21
C VAL A 61 8.86 0.54 -0.13
N ARG A 62 7.75 1.21 -0.46
CA ARG A 62 6.41 0.60 -0.49
C ARG A 62 6.21 -0.38 -1.66
N GLY A 63 7.11 -0.39 -2.63
CA GLY A 63 6.98 -1.21 -3.84
C GLY A 63 5.89 -0.71 -4.81
N ASP A 64 5.44 0.54 -4.65
CA ASP A 64 4.42 1.21 -5.48
C ASP A 64 5.03 1.90 -6.71
N ALA A 65 6.34 1.71 -6.92
CA ALA A 65 7.05 2.25 -8.06
C ALA A 65 6.88 1.35 -9.29
N PRO A 66 6.50 1.91 -10.47
CA PRO A 66 6.48 1.14 -11.70
C PRO A 66 7.88 0.61 -12.02
N ARG A 67 7.96 -0.67 -12.36
CA ARG A 67 9.21 -1.37 -12.71
C ARG A 67 9.64 -1.02 -14.12
#